data_AF-A0A927RA86-F1
#
_entry.id   AF-A0A927RA86-F1
#
_cell.length_a   1.000
_cell.length_b   1.000
_cell.length_c   1.000
_cell.angle_alpha   90.00
_cell.angle_beta   90.00
_cell.angle_gamma   90.00
#
_symmetry.space_group_name_H-M   'P 1'
#
loop_
_entity.id
_entity.type
_entity.pdbx_description
1 polymer ?
#
loop_
_entity_poly.entity_id
_entity_poly.type
_entity_poly.pdbx_seq_one_letter_code
_entity_poly.pdbx_strand_id
1 'polypeptide(L)'
;MDQIGFLTQRTNPGNRSFYYRADEEAFGRMIRQQVESMGQLREILAGGADLAGPAEHGRRLREATEVFGWLERVFADAPPMRRNGTRIRSQKGQSR
;
A
#
# COMPACT_ATOMS: atom_id res chain seq x y z
N MET A 1 -5.32 2.80 19.88
CA MET A 1 -4.93 3.37 18.58
C MET A 1 -3.71 2.60 18.10
N ASP A 2 -3.93 1.56 17.29
CA ASP A 2 -2.86 0.79 16.66
C ASP A 2 -2.44 1.58 15.41
N GLN A 3 -1.41 2.40 15.58
CA GLN A 3 -1.06 3.43 14.61
C GLN A 3 -0.29 2.77 13.47
N ILE A 4 -1.05 2.41 12.43
CA ILE A 4 -0.64 1.82 11.17
C ILE A 4 -0.22 0.35 11.31
N GLY A 5 -0.94 -0.56 10.65
CA GLY A 5 -0.84 -2.02 10.74
C GLY A 5 0.46 -2.65 10.22
N PHE A 6 1.60 -2.05 10.55
CA PHE A 6 2.96 -2.52 10.29
C PHE A 6 3.45 -3.53 11.32
N LEU A 7 2.78 -3.69 12.45
CA LEU A 7 3.16 -4.62 13.51
C LEU A 7 2.07 -5.68 13.71
N THR A 8 2.46 -6.95 13.80
CA THR A 8 1.60 -8.04 14.24
C THR A 8 1.97 -8.44 15.66
N GLN A 9 0.96 -8.51 16.53
CA GLN A 9 1.12 -8.98 17.90
C GLN A 9 1.16 -10.52 17.93
N ARG A 10 2.14 -11.09 18.63
CA ARG A 10 2.23 -12.52 18.94
C ARG A 10 2.15 -12.71 20.44
N THR A 11 1.19 -13.52 20.89
CA THR A 11 1.10 -14.01 22.26
C THR A 11 1.64 -15.44 22.31
N ASN A 12 2.46 -15.74 23.31
CA ASN A 12 2.95 -17.09 23.55
C ASN A 12 2.28 -17.60 24.84
N PRO A 13 1.50 -18.70 24.80
CA PRO A 13 0.82 -19.20 25.99
C PRO A 13 1.84 -19.56 27.07
N GLY A 14 1.72 -18.94 28.24
CA GLY A 14 2.64 -19.10 29.38
C GLY A 14 3.58 -17.93 29.65
N ASN A 15 3.63 -16.91 28.77
CA ASN A 15 4.36 -15.68 29.04
C ASN A 15 3.42 -14.46 29.01
N ARG A 16 3.51 -13.58 30.02
CA ARG A 16 2.66 -12.38 30.16
C ARG A 16 3.13 -11.21 29.28
N SER A 17 4.21 -11.40 28.53
CA SER A 17 4.79 -10.41 27.62
C SER A 17 4.18 -10.50 26.22
N PHE A 18 3.87 -9.33 25.64
CA PHE A 18 3.48 -9.20 24.25
C PHE A 18 4.72 -9.04 23.36
N TYR A 19 4.80 -9.80 22.27
CA TYR A 19 5.84 -9.65 21.27
C TYR A 19 5.25 -8.97 20.03
N TYR A 20 5.89 -7.92 19.55
CA TYR A 20 5.54 -7.26 18.29
C TYR A 20 6.53 -7.69 17.21
N ARG A 21 6.02 -8.08 16.04
CA ARG A 21 6.83 -8.36 14.84
C ARG A 21 6.40 -7.44 13.71
N ALA A 22 7.36 -6.90 12.96
CA ALA A 22 7.05 -6.19 11.72
C ALA A 22 6.36 -7.14 10.73
N ASP A 23 5.18 -6.75 10.26
CA ASP A 23 4.48 -7.45 9.19
C ASP A 23 5.17 -7.15 7.87
N GLU A 24 5.83 -8.17 7.33
CA GLU A 24 6.61 -8.11 6.08
C GLU A 24 5.74 -7.74 4.86
N GLU A 25 4.42 -7.90 4.94
CA GLU A 25 3.48 -7.59 3.86
C GLU A 25 2.68 -6.30 4.09
N ALA A 26 2.75 -5.68 5.28
CA ALA A 26 1.98 -4.48 5.60
C ALA A 26 2.27 -3.31 4.66
N PHE A 27 3.55 -3.08 4.35
CA PHE A 27 3.94 -2.07 3.38
C PHE A 27 3.39 -2.37 1.98
N GLY A 28 3.49 -3.63 1.53
CA GLY A 28 2.93 -4.04 0.25
C GLY A 28 1.41 -3.89 0.17
N ARG A 29 0.69 -4.19 1.26
CA ARG A 29 -0.77 -3.98 1.34
C ARG A 29 -1.12 -2.49 1.29
N MET A 30 -0.41 -1.65 2.04
CA MET A 30 -0.61 -0.20 2.02
C MET A 30 -0.41 0.38 0.61
N ILE A 31 0.65 -0.01 -0.08
CA ILE A 31 0.91 0.46 -1.46
C ILE A 31 -0.21 0.00 -2.41
N ARG A 32 -0.66 -1.25 -2.32
CA ARG A 32 -1.78 -1.73 -3.14
C ARG A 32 -3.07 -0.94 -2.89
N GLN A 33 -3.39 -0.67 -1.62
CA GLN A 33 -4.54 0.15 -1.27
C GLN A 33 -4.42 1.57 -1.84
N GLN A 34 -3.22 2.16 -1.80
CA GLN A 34 -2.99 3.48 -2.34
C GLN A 34 -3.19 3.53 -3.87
N VAL A 35 -2.74 2.50 -4.59
CA VAL A 35 -2.96 2.36 -6.04
C VAL A 35 -4.45 2.22 -6.36
N GLU A 36 -5.18 1.41 -5.58
CA GLU A 36 -6.64 1.28 -5.74
C GLU A 36 -7.37 2.62 -5.54
N SER A 37 -7.00 3.37 -4.49
CA SER A 37 -7.56 4.70 -4.23
C SER A 37 -7.28 5.70 -5.35
N MET A 38 -6.15 5.58 -6.06
CA MET A 38 -5.85 6.41 -7.23
C MET A 38 -6.80 6.13 -8.39
N GLY A 39 -7.16 4.85 -8.62
CA GLY A 39 -8.15 4.46 -9.62
C GLY A 39 -9.54 5.04 -9.32
N GLN A 40 -9.98 4.95 -8.06
CA GLN A 40 -11.24 5.54 -7.62
C GLN A 40 -11.26 7.07 -7.81
N LEU A 41 -10.17 7.75 -7.47
CA LEU A 41 -10.06 9.19 -7.68
C LEU A 41 -10.14 9.55 -9.17
N ARG A 42 -9.48 8.77 -10.05
CA ARG A 42 -9.56 8.97 -11.51
C ARG A 42 -11.01 8.87 -12.01
N GLU A 43 -11.78 7.88 -11.55
CA GLU A 43 -13.19 7.73 -11.93
C GLU A 43 -14.03 8.94 -11.50
N ILE A 44 -13.81 9.44 -10.28
CA ILE A 44 -14.48 10.65 -9.78
C ILE A 44 -14.12 11.87 -10.63
N LEU A 45 -12.84 12.03 -10.97
CA LEU A 45 -12.37 13.15 -11.80
C LEU A 45 -12.95 13.09 -13.22
N ALA A 46 -13.06 11.90 -13.81
CA ALA A 46 -13.68 11.71 -15.11
C ALA A 46 -15.17 12.08 -15.10
N GLY A 47 -15.92 11.59 -14.11
CA GLY A 47 -17.33 11.98 -13.94
C GLY A 47 -17.49 13.48 -13.66
N GLY A 48 -16.58 14.08 -12.88
CA GLY A 48 -16.56 15.52 -12.64
C GLY A 48 -16.26 16.34 -13.90
N ALA A 49 -15.38 15.85 -14.78
CA ALA A 49 -15.07 16.52 -16.03
C ALA A 49 -16.28 16.58 -16.97
N ASP A 50 -17.03 15.47 -17.07
CA ASP A 50 -18.26 15.42 -17.87
C ASP A 50 -19.32 16.41 -17.36
N LEU A 51 -19.43 16.56 -16.03
CA LEU A 51 -20.36 17.52 -15.40
C LEU A 51 -19.90 18.99 -15.56
N ALA A 52 -18.59 19.24 -15.49
CA ALA A 52 -18.04 20.60 -15.54
C ALA A 52 -18.02 21.20 -16.97
N GLY A 53 -18.19 20.36 -18.00
CA GLY A 53 -18.24 20.79 -19.39
C GLY A 53 -16.88 21.31 -19.93
N PRO A 54 -16.85 21.97 -21.10
CA PRO A 54 -15.61 22.27 -21.82
C PRO A 54 -14.79 23.43 -21.23
N ALA A 55 -15.30 24.13 -20.22
CA ALA A 55 -14.62 25.28 -19.60
C ALA A 55 -13.32 24.86 -18.87
N GLU A 56 -12.56 25.85 -18.40
CA GLU A 56 -11.28 25.67 -17.70
C GLU A 56 -11.34 24.62 -16.57
N HIS A 57 -12.42 24.58 -15.80
CA HIS A 57 -12.60 23.58 -14.75
C HIS A 57 -12.65 22.15 -15.29
N GLY A 58 -13.44 21.90 -16.34
CA GLY A 58 -13.47 20.58 -16.97
C GLY A 58 -12.19 20.23 -17.75
N ARG A 59 -11.44 21.24 -18.23
CA ARG A 59 -10.08 21.00 -18.76
C ARG A 59 -9.13 20.49 -17.68
N ARG A 60 -9.08 21.16 -16.51
CA ARG A 60 -8.24 20.72 -15.37
C ARG A 60 -8.60 19.33 -14.87
N LEU A 61 -9.88 19.00 -14.81
CA LEU A 61 -10.34 17.67 -14.40
C LEU A 61 -9.92 16.58 -15.40
N ARG A 62 -9.94 16.87 -16.70
CA ARG A 62 -9.42 15.97 -17.73
C ARG A 62 -7.91 15.77 -17.62
N GLU A 63 -7.15 16.85 -17.45
CA GLU A 63 -5.70 16.78 -17.23
C GLU A 63 -5.37 15.90 -16.01
N ALA A 64 -6.08 16.10 -14.89
CA ALA A 64 -5.90 15.27 -13.71
C ALA A 64 -6.26 13.80 -13.99
N THR A 65 -7.37 13.53 -14.68
CA THR A 65 -7.79 12.17 -15.09
C THR A 65 -6.70 11.48 -15.91
N GLU A 66 -6.08 12.18 -16.86
CA GLU A 66 -4.98 11.66 -17.68
C GLU A 66 -3.74 11.31 -16.84
N VAL A 67 -3.35 12.18 -15.92
CA VAL A 67 -2.20 11.96 -15.02
C VAL A 67 -2.42 10.74 -14.14
N PHE A 68 -3.60 10.62 -13.50
CA PHE A 68 -3.90 9.46 -12.66
C PHE A 68 -4.02 8.17 -13.48
N GLY A 69 -4.54 8.23 -14.71
CA GLY A 69 -4.55 7.08 -15.63
C GLY A 69 -3.16 6.68 -16.14
N TRP A 70 -2.23 7.62 -16.25
CA TRP A 70 -0.83 7.30 -16.50
C TRP A 70 -0.18 6.61 -15.29
N LEU A 71 -0.36 7.14 -14.07
CA LEU A 71 0.17 6.53 -12.85
C LEU A 71 -0.33 5.11 -12.64
N GLU A 72 -1.63 4.87 -12.85
CA GLU A 72 -2.24 3.54 -12.73
C GLU A 72 -1.56 2.51 -13.65
N ARG A 73 -1.29 2.89 -14.91
CA ARG A 73 -0.56 2.03 -15.86
C ARG A 73 0.87 1.75 -15.41
N VAL A 74 1.58 2.76 -14.92
CA VAL A 74 2.95 2.59 -14.39
C VAL A 74 2.97 1.58 -13.24
N PHE A 75 1.98 1.61 -12.35
CA PHE A 75 1.91 0.65 -11.25
C PHE A 75 1.43 -0.74 -11.69
N ALA A 76 0.56 -0.84 -12.68
CA ALA A 76 0.12 -2.11 -13.25
C ALA A 76 1.27 -2.86 -13.94
N ASP A 77 2.17 -2.14 -14.60
CA ASP A 77 3.33 -2.69 -15.30
C ASP A 77 4.55 -2.92 -14.37
N ALA A 78 4.45 -2.52 -13.10
CA ALA A 78 5.56 -2.63 -12.16
C ALA A 78 5.89 -4.12 -11.88
N PRO A 79 7.17 -4.51 -11.91
CA PRO A 79 7.55 -5.88 -11.63
C PRO A 79 7.23 -6.26 -10.17
N PRO A 80 6.86 -7.52 -9.89
CA PRO A 80 6.58 -7.96 -8.53
C PRO A 80 7.82 -7.79 -7.64
N MET A 81 7.61 -7.19 -6.47
CA MET A 81 8.67 -6.93 -5.50
C MET A 81 9.24 -8.28 -5.00
N ARG A 82 10.55 -8.50 -5.15
CA ARG A 82 11.20 -9.75 -4.75
C ARG A 82 11.15 -9.89 -3.22
N ARG A 83 10.57 -10.97 -2.73
CA ARG A 83 10.48 -11.27 -1.30
C ARG A 83 11.86 -11.68 -0.77
N ASN A 84 12.65 -10.74 -0.26
CA ASN A 84 13.92 -11.05 0.40
C ASN A 84 13.65 -11.66 1.78
N GLY A 85 13.46 -12.98 1.81
CA GLY A 85 13.41 -13.75 3.06
C GLY A 85 14.81 -13.89 3.65
N THR A 86 15.29 -12.87 4.36
CA THR A 86 16.49 -13.03 5.20
C THR A 86 16.13 -13.92 6.39
N ARG A 87 16.39 -15.22 6.27
CA ARG A 87 16.46 -16.13 7.41
C ARG A 87 17.60 -15.68 8.31
N ILE A 88 17.29 -14.87 9.33
CA ILE A 88 18.23 -14.64 10.43
C ILE A 88 18.35 -15.98 11.16
N ARG A 89 19.44 -16.69 10.90
CA ARG A 89 19.80 -17.94 11.56
C ARG A 89 19.98 -17.63 13.05
N SER A 90 19.00 -17.99 13.89
CA SER A 90 19.19 -18.02 15.35
C SER A 90 20.33 -18.99 15.67
N GLN A 91 21.46 -18.42 16.07
CA GLN A 91 22.55 -19.17 16.68
C GLN A 91 22.06 -19.62 18.07
N LYS A 92 21.53 -20.84 18.13
CA LYS A 92 21.26 -21.52 19.39
C LYS A 92 22.63 -21.98 19.92
N GLY A 93 23.31 -21.11 20.66
CA GLY A 93 24.47 -21.48 21.46
C GLY A 93 23.99 -22.33 22.64
N GLN A 94 24.16 -23.64 22.51
CA GLN A 94 24.38 -24.50 23.66
C GLN A 94 25.58 -23.94 24.43
N SER A 95 25.42 -23.69 25.73
CA SER A 95 26.50 -23.91 26.68
C SER A 95 25.89 -24.54 27.92
N ARG A 96 26.41 -25.72 28.21
CA ARG A 96 26.29 -26.47 29.46
C ARG A 96 26.90 -25.70 30.63
#